data_AF-A0A3A6MZA0-F1
#
_entry.id   AF-A0A3A6MZA0-F1
#
_cell.length_a   1.000
_cell.length_b   1.000
_cell.length_c   1.000
_cell.angle_alpha   90.00
_cell.angle_beta   90.00
_cell.angle_gamma   90.00
#
_symmetry.space_group_name_H-M   'P 1'
#
loop_
_entity.id
_entity.type
_entity.pdbx_description
1 polymer ?
#
loop_
_entity_poly.entity_id
_entity_poly.type
_entity_poly.pdbx_seq_one_letter_code
_entity_poly.pdbx_strand_id
1 'polypeptide(L)'
;MDLTLKTTTFGGEVSFLDSKEVRYIRGGVTLDHSDVSADAAGLKKLLAGSFIGKKGNGKWAKYTAGVAATVTLNPAGDNNDVKVTAKAAGTAGNSIKVQLKAPGAASQPLFVRVESDVIVVYLATDAGSAITSTAAQVIAAINATLWVKDQVLAANGAGSDGTGVVAAVAATALAEGTDPNVTPTAILAETVYFTSFTSSGGASHADQAATAIDHGRVISARLPVAPDAVVKANMPGITFVG
;
A
#
# COMPACT_ATOMS: atom_id res chain seq x y z
N MET A 1 27.36 36.09 5.95
CA MET A 1 25.98 35.74 5.55
C MET A 1 25.45 34.87 6.68
N ASP A 2 24.68 35.45 7.58
CA ASP A 2 24.30 34.78 8.83
C ASP A 2 23.11 33.86 8.57
N LEU A 3 23.41 32.62 8.15
CA LEU A 3 22.42 31.56 8.10
C LEU A 3 22.07 31.15 9.54
N THR A 4 20.97 31.67 10.07
CA THR A 4 20.39 31.20 11.34
C THR A 4 19.12 30.39 11.07
N LEU A 5 19.09 29.16 11.59
CA LEU A 5 17.93 28.28 11.52
C LEU A 5 16.83 28.82 12.46
N LYS A 6 15.71 29.31 11.89
CA LYS A 6 14.51 29.61 12.67
C LYS A 6 13.66 28.35 12.80
N THR A 7 13.68 27.73 13.98
CA THR A 7 12.74 26.66 14.32
C THR A 7 11.42 27.31 14.76
N THR A 8 10.41 27.28 13.89
CA THR A 8 9.04 27.57 14.31
C THR A 8 8.52 26.31 15.02
N THR A 9 8.21 26.44 16.30
CA THR A 9 7.51 25.39 17.05
C THR A 9 6.02 25.68 17.02
N PHE A 10 5.20 24.65 16.83
CA PHE A 10 3.75 24.72 16.99
C PHE A 10 3.37 23.73 18.09
N GLY A 11 2.76 24.21 19.18
CA GLY A 11 2.47 23.36 20.34
C GLY A 11 3.71 22.73 21.03
N GLY A 12 4.91 23.25 20.79
CA GLY A 12 6.17 22.72 21.35
C GLY A 12 6.90 21.70 20.47
N GLU A 13 6.32 21.28 19.35
CA GLU A 13 6.96 20.36 18.39
C GLU A 13 7.64 21.13 17.25
N VAL A 14 8.74 20.59 16.71
CA VAL A 14 9.42 21.14 15.53
C VAL A 14 8.46 21.03 14.34
N SER A 15 8.15 22.16 13.70
CA SER A 15 7.19 22.18 12.61
C SER A 15 7.62 21.30 11.43
N PHE A 16 6.68 20.51 10.93
CA PHE A 16 6.77 19.80 9.65
C PHE A 16 6.46 20.71 8.46
N LEU A 17 6.01 21.95 8.70
CA LEU A 17 5.74 22.95 7.67
C LEU A 17 7.04 23.67 7.29
N ASP A 18 7.23 23.84 5.98
CA ASP A 18 8.33 24.59 5.38
C ASP A 18 7.87 25.94 4.79
N SER A 19 6.58 26.25 4.94
CA SER A 19 5.97 27.48 4.42
C SER A 19 5.39 28.33 5.54
N LYS A 20 5.47 29.66 5.36
CA LYS A 20 4.70 30.63 6.16
C LYS A 20 3.25 30.74 5.70
N GLU A 21 2.97 30.37 4.45
CA GLU A 21 1.64 30.40 3.84
C GLU A 21 1.09 28.97 3.81
N VAL A 22 0.05 28.75 4.62
CA VAL A 22 -0.63 27.47 4.79
C VAL A 22 -2.13 27.75 4.90
N ARG A 23 -2.96 26.95 4.23
CA ARG A 23 -4.41 27.00 4.41
C ARG A 23 -4.83 26.03 5.49
N TYR A 24 -5.45 26.58 6.54
CA TYR A 24 -5.98 25.80 7.65
C TYR A 24 -7.48 25.56 7.48
N ILE A 25 -7.88 24.30 7.63
CA ILE A 25 -9.26 23.89 7.85
C ILE A 25 -9.47 23.91 9.38
N ARG A 26 -9.83 25.06 9.94
CA ARG A 26 -10.07 25.22 11.37
C ARG A 26 -11.44 24.68 11.78
N GLY A 27 -11.49 23.77 12.74
CA GLY A 27 -12.74 23.24 13.31
C GLY A 27 -13.66 22.49 12.33
N GLY A 28 -13.24 22.32 11.07
CA GLY A 28 -14.02 21.66 10.01
C GLY A 28 -13.79 20.16 9.90
N VAL A 29 -12.94 19.61 10.77
CA VAL A 29 -12.58 18.18 10.80
C VAL A 29 -12.99 17.62 12.15
N THR A 30 -13.89 16.65 12.16
CA THR A 30 -14.24 15.86 13.36
C THR A 30 -13.68 14.46 13.19
N LEU A 31 -12.65 14.13 13.96
CA LEU A 31 -11.94 12.85 13.91
C LEU A 31 -12.69 11.78 14.71
N ASP A 32 -12.85 10.60 14.11
CA ASP A 32 -13.55 9.45 14.68
C ASP A 32 -12.65 8.71 15.68
N HIS A 33 -13.02 8.70 16.95
CA HIS A 33 -12.19 8.07 17.99
C HIS A 33 -12.19 6.53 17.92
N SER A 34 -13.17 5.94 17.22
CA SER A 34 -13.28 4.49 17.05
C SER A 34 -12.11 3.92 16.25
N ASP A 35 -11.58 4.70 15.31
CA ASP A 35 -10.57 4.28 14.34
C ASP A 35 -9.13 4.51 14.85
N VAL A 36 -9.00 5.04 16.07
CA VAL A 36 -7.72 5.29 16.71
C VAL A 36 -7.49 4.22 17.76
N SER A 37 -6.43 3.42 17.60
CA SER A 37 -6.02 2.46 18.63
C SER A 37 -5.31 3.17 19.79
N ALA A 38 -5.49 2.66 21.00
CA ALA A 38 -4.77 3.13 22.16
C ALA A 38 -3.29 2.69 22.08
N ASP A 39 -2.38 3.54 22.56
CA ASP A 39 -0.98 3.16 22.74
C ASP A 39 -0.79 2.26 23.98
N ALA A 40 0.46 1.87 24.26
CA ALA A 40 0.79 1.01 25.40
C ALA A 40 0.42 1.62 26.77
N ALA A 41 0.21 2.95 26.85
CA ALA A 41 -0.25 3.64 28.03
C ALA A 41 -1.79 3.79 28.07
N GLY A 42 -2.51 3.22 27.11
CA GLY A 42 -3.96 3.34 26.99
C GLY A 42 -4.43 4.65 26.36
N LEU A 43 -3.52 5.48 25.83
CA LEU A 43 -3.87 6.77 25.22
C LEU A 43 -4.15 6.61 23.72
N LYS A 44 -5.34 6.98 23.29
CA LYS A 44 -5.67 7.23 21.88
C LYS A 44 -5.21 8.62 21.48
N LYS A 45 -4.26 8.70 20.54
CA LYS A 45 -3.75 9.95 19.96
C LYS A 45 -3.41 9.81 18.49
N LEU A 46 -3.52 10.90 17.75
CA LEU A 46 -3.01 11.03 16.38
C LEU A 46 -1.98 12.16 16.34
N LEU A 47 -0.82 11.88 15.76
CA LEU A 47 0.28 12.84 15.71
C LEU A 47 0.03 13.90 14.64
N ALA A 48 0.53 15.11 14.89
CA ALA A 48 0.66 16.15 13.86
C ALA A 48 1.37 15.59 12.62
N GLY A 49 0.97 16.04 11.43
CA GLY A 49 1.50 15.53 10.17
C GLY A 49 0.83 14.24 9.68
N SER A 50 -0.10 13.63 10.44
CA SER A 50 -0.85 12.47 9.95
C SER A 50 -1.76 12.83 8.77
N PHE A 51 -1.74 12.03 7.70
CA PHE A 51 -2.69 12.16 6.61
C PHE A 51 -4.08 11.71 7.06
N ILE A 52 -5.11 12.48 6.70
CA ILE A 52 -6.49 12.22 7.08
C ILE A 52 -7.44 12.39 5.90
N GLY A 53 -8.57 11.70 5.97
CA GLY A 53 -9.61 11.72 4.95
C GLY A 53 -11.00 11.63 5.56
N LYS A 54 -12.01 12.10 4.81
CA LYS A 54 -13.41 12.08 5.23
C LYS A 54 -14.03 10.70 4.95
N LYS A 55 -14.73 10.14 5.94
CA LYS A 55 -15.53 8.91 5.84
C LYS A 55 -16.91 9.22 5.28
N GLY A 56 -17.62 8.18 4.82
CA GLY A 56 -19.01 8.29 4.35
C GLY A 56 -20.00 8.79 5.41
N ASN A 57 -19.69 8.61 6.69
CA ASN A 57 -20.51 9.10 7.82
C ASN A 57 -20.26 10.57 8.18
N GLY A 58 -19.41 11.29 7.43
CA GLY A 58 -19.10 12.71 7.66
C GLY A 58 -17.96 12.98 8.64
N LYS A 59 -17.54 11.99 9.44
CA LYS A 59 -16.35 12.08 10.29
C LYS A 59 -15.08 11.88 9.48
N TRP A 60 -13.94 12.07 10.12
CA TRP A 60 -12.61 11.94 9.54
C TRP A 60 -11.82 10.84 10.22
N ALA A 61 -10.94 10.17 9.47
CA ALA A 61 -10.03 9.17 10.01
C ALA A 61 -8.62 9.36 9.48
N LYS A 62 -7.66 8.78 10.20
CA LYS A 62 -6.29 8.65 9.71
C LYS A 62 -6.29 7.77 8.46
N TYR A 63 -5.60 8.23 7.43
CA TYR A 63 -5.34 7.47 6.23
C TYR A 63 -4.46 6.25 6.54
N THR A 64 -4.93 5.10 6.09
CA THR A 64 -4.23 3.83 6.06
C THR A 64 -4.19 3.38 4.61
N ALA A 65 -2.98 3.17 4.10
CA ALA A 65 -2.78 2.74 2.72
C ALA A 65 -3.39 1.36 2.48
N GLY A 66 -3.93 1.16 1.28
CA GLY A 66 -4.37 -0.16 0.84
C GLY A 66 -3.18 -1.11 0.66
N VAL A 67 -3.46 -2.41 0.73
CA VAL A 67 -2.49 -3.47 0.47
C VAL A 67 -2.77 -4.09 -0.90
N ALA A 68 -1.71 -4.35 -1.67
CA ALA A 68 -1.82 -5.06 -2.93
C ALA A 68 -2.01 -6.57 -2.70
N ALA A 69 -2.93 -7.16 -3.45
CA ALA A 69 -3.17 -8.59 -3.41
C ALA A 69 -1.93 -9.37 -3.87
N THR A 70 -1.69 -10.55 -3.30
CA THR A 70 -0.56 -11.39 -3.69
C THR A 70 -0.90 -12.88 -3.65
N VAL A 71 -0.18 -13.67 -4.43
CA VAL A 71 -0.15 -15.13 -4.37
C VAL A 71 1.29 -15.59 -4.56
N THR A 72 1.69 -16.65 -3.86
CA THR A 72 2.90 -17.40 -4.21
C THR A 72 2.46 -18.73 -4.80
N LEU A 73 2.84 -18.96 -6.06
CA LEU A 73 2.70 -20.26 -6.71
C LEU A 73 3.90 -21.09 -6.29
N ASN A 74 3.66 -22.26 -5.71
CA ASN A 74 4.69 -23.17 -5.22
C ASN A 74 4.60 -24.49 -6.00
N PRO A 75 5.14 -24.57 -7.22
CA PRO A 75 5.17 -25.81 -7.98
C PRO A 75 6.02 -26.87 -7.26
N ALA A 76 5.79 -28.15 -7.53
CA ALA A 76 6.64 -29.20 -6.97
C ALA A 76 8.10 -29.02 -7.44
N GLY A 77 9.06 -29.02 -6.50
CA GLY A 77 10.49 -28.85 -6.76
C GLY A 77 11.12 -27.79 -5.86
N ASP A 78 12.41 -27.57 -6.04
CA ASP A 78 13.17 -26.54 -5.33
C ASP A 78 13.40 -25.33 -6.24
N ASN A 79 13.59 -24.15 -5.64
CA ASN A 79 13.98 -22.92 -6.33
C ASN A 79 13.05 -22.51 -7.50
N ASN A 80 11.77 -22.87 -7.41
CA ASN A 80 10.80 -22.66 -8.48
C ASN A 80 9.53 -21.90 -8.04
N ASP A 81 9.52 -21.33 -6.83
CA ASP A 81 8.41 -20.51 -6.37
C ASP A 81 8.32 -19.18 -7.14
N VAL A 82 7.10 -18.83 -7.54
CA VAL A 82 6.79 -17.58 -8.26
C VAL A 82 5.78 -16.78 -7.45
N LYS A 83 6.22 -15.65 -6.90
CA LYS A 83 5.35 -14.68 -6.23
C LYS A 83 4.78 -13.71 -7.25
N VAL A 84 3.47 -13.57 -7.28
CA VAL A 84 2.75 -12.58 -8.09
C VAL A 84 2.07 -11.58 -7.16
N THR A 85 2.23 -10.30 -7.45
CA THR A 85 1.64 -9.20 -6.68
C THR A 85 0.87 -8.29 -7.62
N ALA A 86 -0.35 -7.89 -7.26
CA ALA A 86 -1.09 -6.87 -8.00
C ALA A 86 -0.31 -5.55 -7.99
N LYS A 87 -0.31 -4.82 -9.11
CA LYS A 87 0.32 -3.49 -9.16
C LYS A 87 -0.48 -2.44 -8.39
N ALA A 88 -1.80 -2.52 -8.46
CA ALA A 88 -2.68 -1.68 -7.67
C ALA A 88 -2.92 -2.31 -6.30
N ALA A 89 -2.87 -1.48 -5.26
CA ALA A 89 -3.43 -1.82 -3.96
C ALA A 89 -4.96 -1.91 -4.05
N GLY A 90 -5.58 -2.71 -3.18
CA GLY A 90 -7.03 -2.81 -3.10
C GLY A 90 -7.58 -4.21 -3.27
N THR A 91 -8.86 -4.35 -2.96
CA THR A 91 -9.59 -5.61 -3.03
C THR A 91 -9.80 -6.10 -4.47
N ALA A 92 -9.78 -5.19 -5.44
CA ALA A 92 -9.90 -5.53 -6.86
C ALA A 92 -8.84 -6.53 -7.34
N GLY A 93 -7.63 -6.47 -6.77
CA GLY A 93 -6.55 -7.42 -7.08
C GLY A 93 -6.87 -8.87 -6.70
N ASN A 94 -7.77 -9.10 -5.75
CA ASN A 94 -8.16 -10.44 -5.30
C ASN A 94 -8.94 -11.23 -6.38
N SER A 95 -9.46 -10.54 -7.40
CA SER A 95 -10.13 -11.17 -8.55
C SER A 95 -9.15 -11.68 -9.61
N ILE A 96 -7.88 -11.30 -9.56
CA ILE A 96 -6.86 -11.75 -10.50
C ILE A 96 -6.47 -13.19 -10.18
N LYS A 97 -6.48 -14.07 -11.18
CA LYS A 97 -6.01 -15.45 -11.06
C LYS A 97 -4.78 -15.69 -11.92
N VAL A 98 -3.89 -16.56 -11.45
CA VAL A 98 -2.69 -16.99 -12.20
C VAL A 98 -2.64 -18.51 -12.24
N GLN A 99 -2.27 -19.06 -13.40
CA GLN A 99 -2.13 -20.48 -13.63
C GLN A 99 -0.80 -20.78 -14.32
N LEU A 100 -0.12 -21.86 -13.90
CA LEU A 100 0.97 -22.46 -14.67
C LEU A 100 0.45 -23.72 -15.35
N LYS A 101 0.44 -23.75 -16.68
CA LYS A 101 -0.22 -24.79 -17.46
C LYS A 101 0.78 -25.54 -18.33
N ALA A 102 0.76 -26.87 -18.23
CA ALA A 102 1.43 -27.73 -19.20
C ALA A 102 0.64 -27.70 -20.53
N PRO A 103 1.29 -27.48 -21.69
CA PRO A 103 0.60 -27.36 -22.96
C PRO A 103 0.14 -28.72 -23.54
N GLY A 104 0.61 -29.84 -22.99
CA GLY A 104 0.17 -31.20 -23.37
C GLY A 104 0.73 -31.73 -24.69
N ALA A 105 1.57 -30.95 -25.37
CA ALA A 105 2.28 -31.34 -26.59
C ALA A 105 3.80 -31.16 -26.41
N ALA A 106 4.58 -31.85 -27.24
CA ALA A 106 6.02 -31.71 -27.30
C ALA A 106 6.44 -30.39 -27.97
N SER A 107 7.66 -29.94 -27.67
CA SER A 107 8.35 -28.81 -28.31
C SER A 107 7.54 -27.52 -28.31
N GLN A 108 6.83 -27.23 -27.23
CA GLN A 108 6.03 -26.02 -27.11
C GLN A 108 6.85 -24.87 -26.50
N PRO A 109 6.68 -23.63 -26.99
CA PRO A 109 7.35 -22.46 -26.41
C PRO A 109 6.65 -21.98 -25.14
N LEU A 110 7.40 -21.29 -24.27
CA LEU A 110 6.84 -20.53 -23.15
C LEU A 110 6.09 -19.31 -23.67
N PHE A 111 4.84 -19.13 -23.25
CA PHE A 111 4.09 -17.91 -23.52
C PHE A 111 3.05 -17.62 -22.44
N VAL A 112 2.60 -16.36 -22.36
CA VAL A 112 1.57 -15.92 -21.41
C VAL A 112 0.40 -15.36 -22.19
N ARG A 113 -0.83 -15.72 -21.78
CA ARG A 113 -2.05 -15.09 -22.27
C ARG A 113 -3.08 -14.98 -21.16
N VAL A 114 -4.09 -14.15 -21.40
CA VAL A 114 -5.24 -14.04 -20.51
C VAL A 114 -6.38 -14.85 -21.11
N GLU A 115 -6.94 -15.77 -20.34
CA GLU A 115 -8.11 -16.55 -20.70
C GLU A 115 -9.23 -16.23 -19.73
N SER A 116 -10.29 -15.59 -20.22
CA SER A 116 -11.37 -15.06 -19.38
C SER A 116 -10.84 -14.10 -18.31
N ASP A 117 -10.63 -14.59 -17.08
CA ASP A 117 -10.16 -13.89 -15.88
C ASP A 117 -8.83 -14.45 -15.32
N VAL A 118 -8.19 -15.37 -16.04
CA VAL A 118 -6.96 -16.06 -15.60
C VAL A 118 -5.78 -15.66 -16.47
N ILE A 119 -4.69 -15.22 -15.83
CA ILE A 119 -3.37 -15.12 -16.44
C ILE A 119 -2.81 -16.55 -16.54
N VAL A 120 -2.82 -17.11 -17.74
CA VAL A 120 -2.33 -18.47 -18.00
C VAL A 120 -0.92 -18.39 -18.58
N VAL A 121 0.03 -18.96 -17.85
CA VAL A 121 1.40 -19.18 -18.30
C VAL A 121 1.49 -20.58 -18.89
N TYR A 122 1.63 -20.68 -20.20
CA TYR A 122 1.88 -21.95 -20.89
C TYR A 122 3.36 -22.27 -20.82
N LEU A 123 3.70 -23.34 -20.12
CA LEU A 123 5.08 -23.75 -19.87
C LEU A 123 5.72 -24.35 -21.12
N ALA A 124 7.00 -24.06 -21.36
CA ALA A 124 7.74 -24.66 -22.45
C ALA A 124 7.95 -26.16 -22.23
N THR A 125 7.93 -26.94 -23.31
CA THR A 125 8.20 -28.38 -23.30
C THR A 125 9.28 -28.77 -24.30
N ASP A 126 10.03 -29.82 -24.00
CA ASP A 126 10.99 -30.43 -24.93
C ASP A 126 10.32 -31.42 -25.90
N ALA A 127 11.13 -32.10 -26.73
CA ALA A 127 10.67 -33.10 -27.67
C ALA A 127 10.00 -34.33 -27.00
N GLY A 128 10.29 -34.57 -25.72
CA GLY A 128 9.68 -35.61 -24.89
C GLY A 128 8.43 -35.13 -24.14
N SER A 129 7.97 -33.90 -24.38
CA SER A 129 6.87 -33.24 -23.65
C SER A 129 7.18 -32.93 -22.18
N ALA A 130 8.44 -33.02 -21.74
CA ALA A 130 8.84 -32.63 -20.40
C ALA A 130 8.91 -31.10 -20.30
N ILE A 131 8.41 -30.54 -19.20
CA ILE A 131 8.46 -29.10 -18.96
C ILE A 131 9.92 -28.67 -18.76
N THR A 132 10.33 -27.59 -19.43
CA THR A 132 11.68 -27.03 -19.35
C THR A 132 11.74 -25.60 -18.84
N SER A 133 10.58 -24.94 -18.67
CA SER A 133 10.54 -23.58 -18.14
C SER A 133 11.04 -23.52 -16.70
N THR A 134 11.96 -22.60 -16.43
CA THR A 134 12.37 -22.25 -15.06
C THR A 134 11.48 -21.15 -14.48
N ALA A 135 11.48 -21.01 -13.16
CA ALA A 135 10.73 -19.92 -12.50
C ALA A 135 11.21 -18.54 -12.95
N ALA A 136 12.52 -18.33 -13.15
CA ALA A 136 13.06 -17.09 -13.68
C ALA A 136 12.52 -16.76 -15.09
N GLN A 137 12.39 -17.76 -15.96
CA GLN A 137 11.79 -17.58 -17.29
C GLN A 137 10.30 -17.24 -17.19
N VAL A 138 9.56 -17.90 -16.30
CA VAL A 138 8.14 -17.60 -16.05
C VAL A 138 7.95 -16.17 -15.54
N ILE A 139 8.74 -15.75 -14.56
CA ILE A 139 8.72 -14.38 -14.01
C ILE A 139 8.99 -13.35 -15.10
N ALA A 140 10.03 -13.58 -15.91
CA ALA A 140 10.36 -12.70 -17.03
C ALA A 140 9.21 -12.62 -18.04
N ALA A 141 8.58 -13.75 -18.38
CA ALA A 141 7.47 -13.80 -19.33
C ALA A 141 6.23 -13.04 -18.82
N ILE A 142 5.88 -13.19 -17.53
CA ILE A 142 4.77 -12.44 -16.91
C ILE A 142 5.06 -10.93 -16.98
N ASN A 143 6.26 -10.51 -16.58
CA ASN A 143 6.64 -9.10 -16.50
C ASN A 143 6.85 -8.43 -17.88
N ALA A 144 7.07 -9.21 -18.94
CA ALA A 144 7.21 -8.70 -20.31
C ALA A 144 5.87 -8.54 -21.05
N THR A 145 4.84 -9.26 -20.64
CA THR A 145 3.55 -9.33 -21.37
C THR A 145 2.73 -8.06 -21.17
N LEU A 146 2.37 -7.37 -22.25
CA LEU A 146 1.85 -5.98 -22.23
C LEU A 146 0.71 -5.70 -21.25
N TRP A 147 -0.42 -6.39 -21.36
CA TRP A 147 -1.55 -6.14 -20.45
C TRP A 147 -1.27 -6.69 -19.04
N VAL A 148 -0.60 -7.83 -18.97
CA VAL A 148 -0.31 -8.53 -17.70
C VAL A 148 0.63 -7.71 -16.82
N LYS A 149 1.70 -7.15 -17.39
CA LYS A 149 2.67 -6.33 -16.66
C LYS A 149 2.05 -5.05 -16.11
N ASP A 150 0.90 -4.59 -16.62
CA ASP A 150 0.19 -3.43 -16.08
C ASP A 150 -0.72 -3.81 -14.90
N GLN A 151 -1.10 -5.08 -14.79
CA GLN A 151 -1.95 -5.59 -13.71
C GLN A 151 -1.13 -6.18 -12.54
N VAL A 152 -0.03 -6.87 -12.83
CA VAL A 152 0.76 -7.61 -11.84
C VAL A 152 2.26 -7.43 -12.03
N LEU A 153 3.00 -7.74 -10.97
CA LEU A 153 4.44 -7.89 -10.94
C LEU A 153 4.77 -9.29 -10.40
N ALA A 154 5.56 -10.06 -11.15
CA ALA A 154 6.09 -11.34 -10.71
C ALA A 154 7.53 -11.20 -10.18
N ALA A 155 7.86 -12.00 -9.17
CA ALA A 155 9.18 -12.12 -8.57
C ALA A 155 9.38 -13.55 -8.01
N ASN A 156 10.59 -13.87 -7.55
CA ASN A 156 10.82 -15.13 -6.85
C ASN A 156 10.00 -15.19 -5.55
N GLY A 157 9.52 -16.38 -5.21
CA GLY A 157 9.05 -16.67 -3.87
C GLY A 157 10.16 -16.58 -2.82
N ALA A 158 9.78 -16.56 -1.55
CA ALA A 158 10.74 -16.48 -0.46
C ALA A 158 11.64 -17.74 -0.45
N GLY A 159 12.96 -17.56 -0.47
CA GLY A 159 13.92 -18.66 -0.49
C GLY A 159 14.17 -19.29 -1.86
N SER A 160 13.43 -18.88 -2.91
CA SER A 160 13.64 -19.33 -4.28
C SER A 160 14.62 -18.42 -5.03
N ASP A 161 15.56 -19.00 -5.78
CA ASP A 161 16.46 -18.26 -6.67
C ASP A 161 16.00 -18.22 -8.14
N GLY A 162 14.93 -18.96 -8.47
CA GLY A 162 14.32 -18.99 -9.80
C GLY A 162 14.99 -19.94 -10.80
N THR A 163 16.02 -20.68 -10.40
CA THR A 163 16.74 -21.63 -11.28
C THR A 163 15.99 -22.94 -11.50
N GLY A 164 15.06 -23.29 -10.60
CA GLY A 164 14.31 -24.52 -10.66
C GLY A 164 13.30 -24.56 -11.81
N VAL A 165 13.14 -25.74 -12.41
CA VAL A 165 12.06 -26.02 -13.37
C VAL A 165 10.73 -26.00 -12.64
N VAL A 166 9.75 -25.31 -13.21
CA VAL A 166 8.40 -25.24 -12.64
C VAL A 166 7.56 -26.45 -13.04
N ALA A 167 6.61 -26.82 -12.19
CA ALA A 167 5.54 -27.74 -12.50
C ALA A 167 4.23 -26.98 -12.80
N ALA A 168 3.23 -27.70 -13.34
CA ALA A 168 1.90 -27.12 -13.52
C ALA A 168 1.24 -26.83 -12.17
N VAL A 169 0.54 -25.70 -12.08
CA VAL A 169 -0.18 -25.23 -10.89
C VAL A 169 -1.57 -24.79 -11.34
N ALA A 170 -2.61 -25.25 -10.64
CA ALA A 170 -4.00 -24.87 -10.92
C ALA A 170 -4.20 -23.35 -10.77
N ALA A 171 -5.23 -22.81 -11.44
CA ALA A 171 -5.54 -21.39 -11.35
C ALA A 171 -5.80 -21.00 -9.90
N THR A 172 -5.00 -20.05 -9.39
CA THR A 172 -5.06 -19.59 -8.00
C THR A 172 -5.26 -18.09 -7.99
N ALA A 173 -6.21 -17.62 -7.18
CA ALA A 173 -6.48 -16.20 -7.02
C ALA A 173 -5.41 -15.54 -6.15
N LEU A 174 -5.12 -14.27 -6.43
CA LEU A 174 -4.43 -13.40 -5.49
C LEU A 174 -5.34 -13.16 -4.27
N ALA A 175 -4.74 -12.92 -3.12
CA ALA A 175 -5.47 -12.71 -1.87
C ALA A 175 -4.85 -11.57 -1.03
N GLU A 176 -5.50 -11.27 0.10
CA GLU A 176 -5.07 -10.27 1.09
C GLU A 176 -4.96 -8.81 0.58
N GLY A 177 -5.49 -8.52 -0.61
CA GLY A 177 -5.65 -7.15 -1.09
C GLY A 177 -6.72 -6.40 -0.28
N THR A 178 -6.39 -5.22 0.21
CA THR A 178 -7.29 -4.38 1.02
C THR A 178 -7.30 -2.94 0.50
N ASP A 179 -8.48 -2.32 0.48
CA ASP A 179 -8.64 -0.94 0.03
C ASP A 179 -8.16 0.04 1.11
N PRO A 180 -7.70 1.25 0.71
CA PRO A 180 -7.47 2.32 1.67
C PRO A 180 -8.75 2.63 2.46
N ASN A 181 -8.62 2.89 3.77
CA ASN A 181 -9.79 3.14 4.62
C ASN A 181 -10.50 4.47 4.31
N VAL A 182 -9.75 5.46 3.81
CA VAL A 182 -10.24 6.78 3.39
C VAL A 182 -9.36 7.32 2.26
N THR A 183 -9.86 8.29 1.49
CA THR A 183 -9.04 9.09 0.56
C THR A 183 -8.38 10.23 1.33
N PRO A 184 -7.04 10.36 1.33
CA PRO A 184 -6.35 11.42 2.05
C PRO A 184 -6.58 12.76 1.36
N THR A 185 -7.10 13.75 2.09
CA THR A 185 -7.38 15.10 1.54
C THR A 185 -6.82 16.22 2.40
N ALA A 186 -6.37 15.92 3.62
CA ALA A 186 -5.79 16.89 4.54
C ALA A 186 -4.70 16.25 5.41
N ILE A 187 -3.84 17.08 6.00
CA ILE A 187 -2.84 16.70 7.00
C ILE A 187 -3.25 17.30 8.34
N LEU A 188 -3.12 16.53 9.41
CA LEU A 188 -3.41 17.01 10.75
C LEU A 188 -2.40 18.08 11.17
N ALA A 189 -2.87 19.25 11.62
CA ALA A 189 -1.98 20.37 11.96
C ALA A 189 -1.30 20.22 13.32
N GLU A 190 -1.92 19.44 14.22
CA GLU A 190 -1.54 19.33 15.63
C GLU A 190 -1.75 17.90 16.14
N THR A 191 -1.04 17.51 17.18
CA THR A 191 -1.29 16.21 17.82
C THR A 191 -2.63 16.26 18.56
N VAL A 192 -3.55 15.36 18.21
CA VAL A 192 -4.90 15.29 18.78
C VAL A 192 -4.99 14.10 19.74
N TYR A 193 -5.42 14.37 20.97
CA TYR A 193 -5.69 13.37 21.99
C TYR A 193 -7.19 13.10 22.06
N PHE A 194 -7.56 11.83 21.94
CA PHE A 194 -8.96 11.37 22.04
C PHE A 194 -9.30 10.91 23.45
N THR A 195 -8.29 10.81 24.31
CA THR A 195 -8.42 10.28 25.67
C THR A 195 -8.50 11.42 26.65
N SER A 196 -9.58 11.44 27.44
CA SER A 196 -9.71 12.29 28.62
C SER A 196 -9.74 11.41 29.86
N PHE A 197 -9.09 11.85 30.93
CA PHE A 197 -9.15 11.16 32.22
C PHE A 197 -10.32 11.69 33.04
N THR A 198 -11.13 10.79 33.58
CA THR A 198 -12.18 11.14 34.54
C THR A 198 -11.57 11.38 35.91
N SER A 199 -12.22 12.19 36.74
CA SER A 199 -11.84 12.42 38.13
C SER A 199 -11.85 11.14 38.98
N SER A 200 -12.51 10.07 38.51
CA SER A 200 -12.54 8.74 39.12
C SER A 200 -11.42 7.80 38.64
N GLY A 201 -10.46 8.28 37.85
CA GLY A 201 -9.30 7.50 37.41
C GLY A 201 -9.53 6.62 36.18
N GLY A 202 -10.61 6.83 35.42
CA GLY A 202 -10.90 6.10 34.18
C GLY A 202 -10.51 6.88 32.93
N ALA A 203 -10.16 6.17 31.84
CA ALA A 203 -9.98 6.76 30.52
C ALA A 203 -11.32 6.76 29.76
N SER A 204 -11.73 7.94 29.28
CA SER A 204 -12.86 8.09 28.36
C SER A 204 -12.36 8.50 26.97
N HIS A 205 -13.03 8.04 25.93
CA HIS A 205 -12.67 8.31 24.54
C HIS A 205 -13.84 8.97 23.81
N ALA A 206 -13.56 10.06 23.10
CA ALA A 206 -14.57 10.79 22.34
C ALA A 206 -13.99 11.35 21.04
N ASP A 207 -14.86 11.57 20.05
CA ASP A 207 -14.50 12.25 18.80
C ASP A 207 -13.92 13.63 19.08
N GLN A 208 -12.98 14.06 18.26
CA GLN A 208 -12.28 15.33 18.47
C GLN A 208 -12.43 16.24 17.26
N ALA A 209 -12.81 17.48 17.50
CA ALA A 209 -12.63 18.54 16.52
C ALA A 209 -11.14 18.85 16.40
N ALA A 210 -10.64 18.98 15.18
CA ALA A 210 -9.23 19.21 14.92
C ALA A 210 -9.01 20.28 13.86
N THR A 211 -7.83 20.89 13.91
CA THR A 211 -7.32 21.71 12.82
C THR A 211 -6.52 20.85 11.84
N ALA A 212 -6.81 20.99 10.56
CA ALA A 212 -6.06 20.33 9.49
C ALA A 212 -5.56 21.34 8.45
N ILE A 213 -4.72 20.88 7.54
CA ILE A 213 -4.18 21.66 6.42
C ILE A 213 -4.42 20.91 5.11
N ASP A 214 -4.69 21.64 4.04
CA ASP A 214 -4.91 21.11 2.69
C ASP A 214 -4.11 21.87 1.62
N HIS A 215 -3.44 22.96 2.00
CA HIS A 215 -2.51 23.69 1.15
C HIS A 215 -1.27 24.12 1.96
N GLY A 216 -0.08 23.92 1.40
CA GLY A 216 1.18 24.38 2.00
C GLY A 216 2.41 23.64 1.47
N ARG A 217 3.57 23.95 2.04
CA ARG A 217 4.82 23.20 1.80
C ARG A 217 5.20 22.41 3.04
N VAL A 218 5.48 21.13 2.89
CA VAL A 218 5.63 20.16 3.97
C VAL A 218 6.94 19.40 3.83
N ILE A 219 7.72 19.32 4.91
CA ILE A 219 8.97 18.56 4.99
C ILE A 219 8.64 17.09 5.26
N SER A 220 8.78 16.26 4.24
CA SER A 220 8.39 14.84 4.27
C SER A 220 9.17 14.06 5.32
N ALA A 221 10.44 14.39 5.55
CA ALA A 221 11.29 13.77 6.56
C ALA A 221 10.85 14.04 8.02
N ARG A 222 9.97 15.03 8.24
CA ARG A 222 9.42 15.38 9.56
C ARG A 222 8.01 14.84 9.78
N LEU A 223 7.43 14.15 8.80
CA LEU A 223 6.11 13.54 8.94
C LEU A 223 6.21 12.20 9.68
N PRO A 224 5.16 11.81 10.42
CA PRO A 224 5.13 10.52 11.11
C PRO A 224 5.13 9.33 10.13
N VAL A 225 4.69 9.54 8.89
CA VAL A 225 4.74 8.58 7.80
C VAL A 225 5.09 9.33 6.51
N ALA A 226 5.97 8.77 5.69
CA ALA A 226 6.31 9.35 4.40
C ALA A 226 5.09 9.36 3.45
N PRO A 227 4.90 10.40 2.62
CA PRO A 227 3.79 10.47 1.67
C PRO A 227 3.97 9.43 0.55
N ASP A 228 2.99 8.54 0.41
CA ASP A 228 2.91 7.60 -0.70
C ASP A 228 2.37 8.27 -1.98
N ALA A 229 2.27 7.49 -3.07
CA ALA A 229 1.76 8.00 -4.34
C ALA A 229 0.28 8.44 -4.26
N VAL A 230 -0.54 7.77 -3.44
CA VAL A 230 -1.97 8.09 -3.28
C VAL A 230 -2.14 9.43 -2.57
N VAL A 231 -1.37 9.65 -1.49
CA VAL A 231 -1.32 10.93 -0.78
C VAL A 231 -0.92 12.05 -1.72
N LYS A 232 0.17 11.89 -2.48
CA LYS A 232 0.65 12.92 -3.41
C LYS A 232 -0.38 13.24 -4.51
N ALA A 233 -1.08 12.22 -5.02
CA ALA A 233 -2.08 12.40 -6.05
C ALA A 233 -3.35 13.12 -5.56
N ASN A 234 -3.77 12.86 -4.31
CA ASN A 234 -5.01 13.41 -3.75
C ASN A 234 -4.82 14.74 -3.00
N MET A 235 -3.58 15.19 -2.83
CA MET A 235 -3.26 16.44 -2.12
C MET A 235 -2.47 17.42 -3.00
N PRO A 236 -3.02 17.87 -4.14
CA PRO A 236 -2.31 18.74 -5.09
C PRO A 236 -1.97 20.13 -4.53
N GLY A 237 -2.64 20.56 -3.45
CA GLY A 237 -2.31 21.80 -2.74
C GLY A 237 -1.10 21.69 -1.82
N ILE A 238 -0.58 20.48 -1.58
CA ILE A 238 0.59 20.25 -0.72
C ILE A 238 1.82 19.98 -1.58
N THR A 239 2.84 20.82 -1.42
CA THR A 239 4.17 20.55 -1.95
C THR A 239 4.98 19.78 -0.90
N PHE A 240 5.33 18.54 -1.20
CA PHE A 240 6.18 17.71 -0.35
C PHE A 240 7.66 17.92 -0.70
N VAL A 241 8.45 18.42 0.25
CA VAL A 241 9.90 18.58 0.12
C VAL A 241 10.63 17.46 0.87
N GLY A 242 11.80 17.08 0.36
CA GLY A 242 12.67 16.07 0.96
C GLY A 242 13.38 16.57 2.19
#